data_AF-A0A4U0VK82-F1
#
_entry.id   AF-A0A4U0VK82-F1
#
_cell.length_a   1.000
_cell.length_b   1.000
_cell.length_c   1.000
_cell.angle_alpha   90.00
_cell.angle_beta   90.00
_cell.angle_gamma   90.00
#
_symmetry.space_group_name_H-M   'P 1'
#
loop_
_entity.id
_entity.type
_entity.pdbx_description
1 polymer ?
#
loop_
_entity_poly.entity_id
_entity_poly.type
_entity_poly.pdbx_seq_one_letter_code
_entity_poly.pdbx_strand_id
1 'polypeptide(L)'
;MNSTNTTTPPYYISNVVASGCGSVLVPGDILYVNWDIYGDASYDTCYLGIRPISDLMTDDAVVAEAAPHTQCFGTSANIVIPKVPKNAAFPFNGSHFVARINTPDKLHADSCTF
;
A
#
# COMPACT_ATOMS: atom_id res chain seq x y z
N MET A 1 -10.99 -16.54 -31.43
CA MET A 1 -11.23 -16.84 -30.00
C MET A 1 -10.37 -15.87 -29.21
N ASN A 2 -10.99 -14.91 -28.53
CA ASN A 2 -10.27 -13.90 -27.76
C ASN A 2 -9.94 -14.51 -26.40
N SER A 3 -8.78 -15.18 -26.31
CA SER A 3 -8.27 -15.67 -25.02
C SER A 3 -7.78 -14.45 -24.25
N THR A 4 -8.59 -13.92 -23.35
CA THR A 4 -8.07 -13.11 -22.26
C THR A 4 -7.20 -14.04 -21.43
N ASN A 5 -5.90 -14.10 -21.74
CA ASN A 5 -4.89 -14.66 -20.86
C ASN A 5 -4.91 -13.82 -19.58
N THR A 6 -5.78 -14.17 -18.64
CA THR A 6 -5.58 -13.84 -17.24
C THR A 6 -4.52 -14.81 -16.75
N THR A 7 -3.27 -14.51 -17.09
CA THR A 7 -2.12 -15.18 -16.48
C THR A 7 -2.21 -14.88 -14.99
N THR A 8 -2.54 -15.89 -14.20
CA THR A 8 -2.42 -15.80 -12.74
C THR A 8 -0.97 -15.40 -12.45
N PRO A 9 -0.74 -14.34 -11.66
CA PRO A 9 0.62 -13.92 -11.35
C PRO A 9 1.41 -15.08 -10.73
N PRO A 10 2.72 -15.21 -11.02
CA PRO A 10 3.55 -16.29 -10.48
C PRO A 10 3.86 -16.12 -8.98
N TYR A 11 3.23 -15.12 -8.35
CA TYR A 11 3.38 -14.76 -6.95
C TYR A 11 2.05 -14.27 -6.37
N TYR A 12 1.98 -14.22 -5.04
CA TYR A 12 0.87 -13.60 -4.32
C TYR A 12 1.37 -12.88 -3.06
N ILE A 13 0.64 -11.85 -2.65
CA ILE A 13 0.91 -11.16 -1.38
C ILE A 13 0.37 -12.04 -0.26
N SER A 14 1.26 -12.50 0.61
CA SER A 14 0.91 -13.37 1.73
C SER A 14 0.53 -12.59 2.99
N ASN A 15 1.17 -11.43 3.20
CA ASN A 15 0.94 -10.60 4.38
C ASN A 15 1.37 -9.15 4.13
N VAL A 16 0.73 -8.21 4.83
CA VAL A 16 1.13 -6.81 4.96
C VAL A 16 0.85 -6.40 6.40
N VAL A 17 1.80 -5.81 7.11
CA VAL A 17 1.56 -5.24 8.43
C VAL A 17 2.10 -3.82 8.47
N ALA A 18 1.32 -2.90 9.02
CA ALA A 18 1.74 -1.53 9.27
C ALA A 18 1.72 -1.26 10.78
N SER A 19 2.78 -0.60 11.27
CA SER A 19 2.82 -0.10 12.63
C SER A 19 1.65 0.84 12.87
N GLY A 20 0.83 0.55 13.88
CA GLY A 20 -0.35 1.36 14.17
C GLY A 20 -1.43 1.29 13.09
N CYS A 21 -1.49 0.22 12.31
CA CYS A 21 -2.59 0.01 11.36
C CYS A 21 -3.97 0.23 12.01
N GLY A 22 -4.87 0.94 11.33
CA GLY A 22 -6.16 1.31 11.87
C GLY A 22 -6.10 2.39 12.97
N SER A 23 -4.93 2.92 13.31
CA SER A 23 -4.82 4.09 14.20
C SER A 23 -5.13 5.38 13.45
N VAL A 24 -5.25 6.48 14.18
CA VAL A 24 -5.38 7.82 13.62
C VAL A 24 -4.02 8.32 13.14
N LEU A 25 -3.94 8.87 11.93
CA LEU A 25 -2.71 9.50 11.41
C LEU A 25 -2.47 10.88 12.03
N VAL A 26 -1.22 11.12 12.43
CA VAL A 26 -0.73 12.46 12.80
C VAL A 26 0.38 12.88 11.82
N PRO A 27 0.34 14.11 11.28
CA PRO A 27 1.43 14.64 10.47
C PRO A 27 2.81 14.54 11.14
N GLY A 28 3.78 13.98 10.43
CA GLY A 28 5.14 13.74 10.92
C GLY A 28 5.38 12.35 11.52
N ASP A 29 4.33 11.53 11.68
CA ASP A 29 4.49 10.13 12.05
C ASP A 29 5.32 9.38 11.00
N ILE A 30 6.09 8.39 11.49
CA ILE A 30 6.80 7.43 10.64
C ILE A 30 6.14 6.08 10.85
N LEU A 31 5.53 5.58 9.78
CA LEU A 31 4.92 4.27 9.78
C LEU A 31 5.90 3.26 9.19
N TYR A 32 6.18 2.23 9.98
CA TYR A 32 6.90 1.06 9.48
C TYR A 32 5.89 0.10 8.87
N VAL A 33 6.11 -0.28 7.62
CA VAL A 33 5.28 -1.25 6.92
C VAL A 33 6.15 -2.41 6.47
N ASN A 34 5.77 -3.63 6.81
CA ASN A 34 6.36 -4.85 6.29
C ASN A 34 5.36 -5.58 5.38
N TRP A 35 5.87 -6.38 4.46
CA TRP A 35 5.04 -7.24 3.64
C TRP A 35 5.83 -8.46 3.21
N ASP A 36 5.10 -9.51 2.89
CA ASP A 36 5.65 -10.79 2.47
C ASP A 36 4.97 -11.21 1.18
N ILE A 37 5.76 -11.43 0.12
CA ILE A 37 5.29 -11.98 -1.15
C ILE A 37 5.88 -13.37 -1.32
N TYR A 38 5.03 -14.33 -1.68
CA TYR A 38 5.43 -15.71 -1.95
C TYR A 38 5.36 -15.98 -3.46
N GLY A 39 6.34 -16.71 -3.98
CA GLY A 39 6.50 -16.94 -5.42
C GLY A 39 7.56 -16.02 -6.05
N ASP A 40 7.69 -16.09 -7.37
CA ASP A 40 8.69 -15.31 -8.10
C ASP A 40 8.15 -13.93 -8.46
N ALA A 41 8.32 -12.98 -7.55
CA ALA A 41 8.03 -11.57 -7.77
C ALA A 41 9.23 -10.78 -8.34
N SER A 42 10.36 -11.46 -8.64
CA SER A 42 11.52 -10.95 -9.36
C SER A 42 11.91 -9.49 -9.04
N TYR A 43 12.36 -8.72 -10.05
CA TYR A 43 12.72 -7.30 -9.95
C TYR A 43 11.51 -6.36 -10.05
N ASP A 44 10.29 -6.86 -9.82
CA ASP A 44 9.10 -6.02 -9.89
C ASP A 44 9.15 -4.93 -8.82
N THR A 45 8.61 -3.77 -9.19
CA THR A 45 8.46 -2.65 -8.27
C THR A 45 7.01 -2.53 -7.86
N CYS A 46 6.78 -2.57 -6.56
CA CYS A 46 5.48 -2.46 -5.94
C CYS A 46 5.25 -1.02 -5.48
N TYR A 47 3.98 -0.61 -5.58
CA TYR A 47 3.53 0.64 -5.02
C TYR A 47 3.06 0.41 -3.59
N LEU A 48 3.64 1.12 -2.64
CA LEU A 48 3.26 1.05 -1.23
C LEU A 48 2.75 2.41 -0.77
N GLY A 49 1.47 2.46 -0.38
CA GLY A 49 0.79 3.69 -0.03
C GLY A 49 -0.03 3.59 1.25
N ILE A 50 -0.16 4.71 1.96
CA ILE A 50 -1.05 4.89 3.10
C ILE A 50 -2.36 5.49 2.61
N ARG A 51 -3.48 4.87 2.96
CA ARG A 51 -4.81 5.23 2.45
C ARG A 51 -5.79 5.39 3.61
N PRO A 52 -6.75 6.33 3.53
CA PRO A 52 -7.79 6.44 4.54
C PRO A 52 -8.76 5.25 4.42
N ILE A 53 -9.22 4.70 5.54
CA ILE A 53 -10.19 3.58 5.54
C ILE A 53 -11.51 3.97 4.88
N SER A 54 -11.87 5.26 4.92
CA SER A 54 -13.08 5.76 4.28
C SER A 54 -13.07 5.64 2.76
N ASP A 55 -11.91 5.46 2.12
CA ASP A 55 -11.80 5.29 0.66
C ASP A 55 -10.69 4.30 0.26
N LEU A 56 -11.07 3.03 0.24
CA LEU A 56 -10.23 1.92 -0.21
C LEU A 56 -10.34 1.62 -1.71
N MET A 57 -11.12 2.39 -2.48
CA MET A 57 -11.44 2.05 -3.87
C MET A 57 -10.89 3.05 -4.88
N THR A 58 -10.77 4.32 -4.53
CA THR A 58 -10.27 5.36 -5.43
C THR A 58 -8.75 5.30 -5.51
N ASP A 59 -8.14 5.08 -6.67
CA ASP A 59 -6.69 4.94 -6.81
C ASP A 59 -5.90 6.13 -6.22
N ASP A 60 -6.43 7.35 -6.37
CA ASP A 60 -5.82 8.59 -5.88
C ASP A 60 -6.05 8.88 -4.39
N ALA A 61 -6.80 8.04 -3.67
CA ALA A 61 -6.99 8.15 -2.22
C ALA A 61 -5.75 7.67 -1.45
N VAL A 62 -4.60 8.29 -1.74
CA VAL A 62 -3.31 8.02 -1.09
C VAL A 62 -2.82 9.27 -0.37
N VAL A 63 -2.52 9.09 0.91
CA VAL A 63 -2.04 10.13 1.83
C VAL A 63 -0.53 10.29 1.74
N ALA A 64 0.17 9.16 1.77
CA ALA A 64 1.62 9.07 1.78
C ALA A 64 2.05 7.80 1.05
N GLU A 65 3.26 7.75 0.53
CA GLU A 65 3.78 6.59 -0.21
C GLU A 65 5.26 6.40 0.06
N ALA A 66 5.74 5.16 -0.06
CA ALA A 66 7.17 4.90 -0.13
C ALA A 66 7.68 5.35 -1.51
N ALA A 67 8.65 6.27 -1.52
CA ALA A 67 9.28 6.76 -2.74
C ALA A 67 10.80 6.52 -2.68
N PRO A 68 11.43 5.99 -3.75
CA PRO A 68 10.81 5.48 -4.99
C PRO A 68 9.98 4.21 -4.76
N HIS A 69 9.27 3.72 -5.80
CA HIS A 69 8.59 2.42 -5.73
C HIS A 69 9.53 1.36 -5.14
N THR A 70 8.99 0.58 -4.21
CA THR A 70 9.77 -0.42 -3.47
C THR A 70 9.87 -1.71 -4.28
N GLN A 71 10.90 -2.52 -4.06
CA GLN A 71 10.90 -3.87 -4.61
C GLN A 71 9.70 -4.65 -4.06
N CYS A 72 9.02 -5.41 -4.92
CA CYS A 72 7.94 -6.29 -4.49
C CYS A 72 8.47 -7.36 -3.53
N PHE A 73 9.64 -7.93 -3.82
CA PHE A 73 10.37 -8.81 -2.92
C PHE A 73 11.12 -8.00 -1.85
N GLY A 74 10.39 -7.39 -0.93
CA GLY A 74 10.94 -6.51 0.10
C GLY A 74 10.33 -6.78 1.46
N THR A 75 11.15 -6.79 2.51
CA THR A 75 10.70 -7.08 3.87
C THR A 75 9.97 -5.90 4.50
N SER A 76 10.38 -4.67 4.21
CA SER A 76 9.76 -3.47 4.81
C SER A 76 10.17 -2.14 4.20
N ALA A 77 9.39 -1.10 4.50
CA ALA A 77 9.69 0.30 4.22
C ALA A 77 9.13 1.21 5.32
N ASN A 78 9.76 2.37 5.51
CA ASN A 78 9.22 3.44 6.33
C ASN A 78 8.51 4.46 5.45
N ILE A 79 7.33 4.92 5.88
CA ILE A 79 6.55 5.95 5.21
C ILE A 79 6.35 7.11 6.18
N VAL A 80 6.77 8.30 5.76
CA VAL A 80 6.58 9.52 6.54
C VAL A 80 5.24 10.15 6.18
N ILE A 81 4.39 10.40 7.17
CA ILE A 81 3.11 11.06 6.97
C ILE A 81 3.34 12.55 6.72
N PRO A 82 2.93 13.08 5.55
CA PRO A 82 3.22 14.46 5.20
C PRO A 82 2.43 15.43 6.08
N LYS A 83 2.81 16.71 6.06
CA LYS A 83 2.03 17.77 6.70
C LYS A 83 0.83 18.23 5.87
N VAL A 84 0.90 17.99 4.57
CA VAL A 84 -0.12 18.37 3.60
C VAL A 84 -0.48 17.11 2.80
N PRO A 85 -1.77 16.82 2.60
CA PRO A 85 -2.17 15.67 1.80
C PRO A 85 -1.65 15.81 0.38
N LYS A 86 -1.21 14.67 -0.18
CA LYS A 86 -0.85 14.59 -1.61
C LYS A 86 -2.02 15.02 -2.50
N ASN A 87 -3.24 14.70 -2.09
CA ASN A 87 -4.47 15.14 -2.73
C ASN A 87 -5.41 15.80 -1.72
N ALA A 88 -5.71 17.09 -1.93
CA ALA A 88 -6.53 17.88 -1.02
C ALA A 88 -7.98 17.38 -0.88
N ALA A 89 -8.48 16.57 -1.82
CA ALA A 89 -9.79 15.92 -1.72
C ALA A 89 -9.82 14.82 -0.63
N PHE A 90 -8.66 14.35 -0.17
CA PHE A 90 -8.50 13.31 0.84
C PHE A 90 -7.75 13.84 2.08
N PRO A 91 -8.38 14.70 2.89
CA PRO A 91 -7.80 15.10 4.17
C PRO A 91 -7.71 13.88 5.09
N PHE A 92 -6.58 13.74 5.79
CA PHE A 92 -6.29 12.55 6.60
C PHE A 92 -5.96 12.85 8.07
N ASN A 93 -5.77 14.12 8.43
CA ASN A 93 -5.46 14.48 9.81
C ASN A 93 -6.63 14.07 10.72
N GLY A 94 -6.38 13.19 11.68
CA GLY A 94 -7.46 12.65 12.51
C GLY A 94 -8.19 11.43 11.92
N SER A 95 -7.80 10.93 10.75
CA SER A 95 -8.45 9.80 10.08
C SER A 95 -7.73 8.48 10.31
N HIS A 96 -8.51 7.39 10.33
CA HIS A 96 -7.97 6.03 10.40
C HIS A 96 -7.45 5.58 9.04
N PHE A 97 -6.37 4.78 9.04
CA PHE A 97 -5.67 4.41 7.81
C PHE A 97 -5.31 2.93 7.70
N VAL A 98 -4.96 2.54 6.47
CA VAL A 98 -4.25 1.29 6.15
C VAL A 98 -3.02 1.58 5.31
N ALA A 99 -2.04 0.69 5.38
CA ALA A 99 -1.05 0.56 4.31
C ALA A 99 -1.57 -0.42 3.28
N ARG A 100 -1.45 -0.08 2.00
CA ARG A 100 -1.75 -0.93 0.87
C ARG A 100 -0.51 -1.11 0.03
N ILE A 101 -0.17 -2.36 -0.28
CA ILE A 101 0.75 -2.69 -1.36
C ILE A 101 -0.04 -3.02 -2.62
N ASN A 102 0.41 -2.53 -3.77
CA ASN A 102 -0.11 -2.87 -5.09
C ASN A 102 1.04 -3.37 -5.97
N THR A 103 0.82 -4.47 -6.67
CA THR A 103 1.80 -5.08 -7.58
C THR A 103 1.52 -4.66 -9.03
N PRO A 104 2.49 -4.77 -9.95
CA PRO A 104 2.27 -4.54 -11.38
C PRO A 104 1.15 -5.41 -11.97
N ASP A 105 0.96 -6.60 -11.41
CA ASP A 105 -0.08 -7.55 -11.79
C ASP A 105 -1.46 -7.26 -11.18
N LYS A 106 -1.65 -6.06 -10.61
CA LYS A 106 -2.91 -5.60 -10.00
C LYS A 106 -3.37 -6.40 -8.78
N LEU A 107 -2.46 -7.14 -8.16
CA LEU A 107 -2.69 -7.68 -6.82
C LEU A 107 -2.55 -6.55 -5.81
N HIS A 108 -3.38 -6.59 -4.77
CA HIS A 108 -3.26 -5.68 -3.66
C HIS A 108 -3.59 -6.38 -2.35
N ALA A 109 -3.03 -5.85 -1.25
CA ALA A 109 -3.35 -6.28 0.09
C ALA A 109 -3.24 -5.09 1.05
N ASP A 110 -4.14 -5.07 2.02
CA ASP A 110 -4.19 -4.06 3.07
C ASP A 110 -3.62 -4.61 4.38
N SER A 111 -3.02 -3.73 5.17
CA SER A 111 -2.39 -4.09 6.45
C SER A 111 -3.39 -4.49 7.54
N CYS A 112 -4.68 -4.22 7.36
CA CYS A 112 -5.76 -4.64 8.27
C CYS A 112 -7.06 -4.86 7.51
N THR A 113 -7.92 -5.69 8.08
CA THR A 113 -9.30 -5.89 7.66
C THR A 113 -10.24 -4.96 8.43
N PHE A 114 -11.29 -4.48 7.76
CA PHE A 114 -12.35 -3.65 8.36
C PHE A 114 -13.72 -4.11 7.86
#